data_AF-A0A7V0Z8X3-F1
#
_entry.id   AF-A0A7V0Z8X3-F1
#
_cell.length_a   1.000
_cell.length_b   1.000
_cell.length_c   1.000
_cell.angle_alpha   90.00
_cell.angle_beta   90.00
_cell.angle_gamma   90.00
#
_symmetry.space_group_name_H-M   'P 1'
#
loop_
_entity.id
_entity.type
_entity.pdbx_description
1 polymer ?
#
loop_
_entity_poly.entity_id
_entity_poly.type
_entity_poly.pdbx_seq_one_letter_code
_entity_poly.pdbx_strand_id
1 'polypeptide(L)'
;MHNEKDKSIKLPSPEEIHLAIRTYLRYAYDGPPPESTISLLPDEGNFDPSEWLMGEKIERKPPDAPLSGVRSAACRLGNSFYPNMKLRLSRPPHHRSFLFSVDCHDAFLSAPSGSPDHSALEELKARNASLANTIHSEWDRLSLPTERNYLRRKIQQAKRKAPPPPDEDGTAKP
;
A
#
# COMPACT_ATOMS: atom_id res chain seq x y z
N MET A 1 22.27 29.49 -4.87
CA MET A 1 21.52 28.63 -5.80
C MET A 1 21.61 27.20 -5.28
N HIS A 2 20.52 26.66 -4.74
CA HIS A 2 20.50 25.32 -4.17
C HIS A 2 20.67 24.28 -5.29
N ASN A 3 21.79 23.55 -5.26
CA ASN A 3 22.06 22.45 -6.16
C ASN A 3 21.20 21.26 -5.70
N GLU A 4 19.95 21.22 -6.15
CA GLU A 4 18.96 20.19 -5.83
C GLU A 4 19.22 18.92 -6.64
N LYS A 5 20.46 18.41 -6.57
CA LYS A 5 20.90 17.17 -7.19
C LYS A 5 19.96 16.04 -6.75
N ASP A 6 19.16 15.58 -7.70
CA ASP A 6 18.76 14.21 -7.92
C ASP A 6 18.47 13.40 -6.65
N LYS A 7 17.25 13.55 -6.11
CA LYS A 7 16.75 12.69 -5.05
C LYS A 7 15.74 11.73 -5.65
N SER A 8 16.26 10.56 -6.02
CA SER A 8 15.53 9.45 -6.61
C SER A 8 14.31 9.03 -5.79
N ILE A 9 13.30 8.52 -6.48
CA ILE A 9 12.15 7.84 -5.86
C ILE A 9 12.66 6.62 -5.11
N LYS A 10 12.04 6.34 -3.95
CA LYS A 10 12.32 5.12 -3.20
C LYS A 10 11.19 4.12 -3.40
N LEU A 11 11.46 3.11 -4.23
CA LEU A 11 10.61 1.94 -4.40
C LEU A 11 10.89 0.92 -3.28
N PRO A 12 9.91 0.05 -2.95
CA PRO A 12 10.20 -1.17 -2.21
C PRO A 12 11.16 -2.04 -3.02
N SER A 13 11.98 -2.81 -2.31
CA SER A 13 12.87 -3.82 -2.89
C SER A 13 12.08 -4.95 -3.57
N PRO A 14 12.71 -5.70 -4.50
CA PRO A 14 12.12 -6.91 -5.08
C PRO A 14 11.60 -7.89 -4.01
N GLU A 15 12.37 -8.10 -2.95
CA GLU A 15 12.03 -8.99 -1.85
C GLU A 15 10.79 -8.50 -1.09
N GLU A 16 10.69 -7.19 -0.83
CA GLU A 16 9.50 -6.59 -0.21
C GLU A 16 8.26 -6.73 -1.10
N ILE A 17 8.39 -6.58 -2.42
CA ILE A 17 7.28 -6.75 -3.37
C ILE A 17 6.83 -8.20 -3.42
N HIS A 18 7.74 -9.16 -3.57
CA HIS A 18 7.40 -10.57 -3.52
C HIS A 18 6.76 -10.97 -2.20
N LEU A 19 7.30 -10.48 -1.07
CA LEU A 19 6.71 -10.76 0.23
C LEU A 19 5.31 -10.15 0.36
N ALA A 20 5.09 -8.94 -0.15
CA ALA A 20 3.78 -8.31 -0.15
C ALA A 20 2.77 -9.11 -0.98
N ILE A 21 3.15 -9.51 -2.21
CA ILE A 21 2.33 -10.30 -3.13
C ILE A 21 2.01 -11.67 -2.54
N ARG A 22 3.02 -12.42 -2.07
CA ARG A 22 2.79 -13.75 -1.47
C ARG A 22 1.85 -13.66 -0.27
N THR A 23 2.05 -12.65 0.58
CA THR A 23 1.16 -12.42 1.74
C THR A 23 -0.26 -12.12 1.28
N TYR A 24 -0.44 -11.26 0.27
CA TYR A 24 -1.74 -10.95 -0.29
C TYR A 24 -2.43 -12.22 -0.81
N LEU A 25 -1.76 -12.97 -1.69
CA LEU A 25 -2.34 -14.15 -2.35
C LEU A 25 -2.71 -15.24 -1.34
N ARG A 26 -1.89 -15.44 -0.30
CA ARG A 26 -2.15 -16.41 0.78
C ARG A 26 -3.48 -16.17 1.49
N TYR A 27 -3.88 -14.91 1.68
CA TYR A 27 -5.16 -14.58 2.31
C TYR A 27 -6.30 -14.40 1.31
N ALA A 28 -5.98 -14.03 0.07
CA ALA A 28 -6.98 -13.76 -0.96
C ALA A 28 -7.57 -15.04 -1.58
N TYR A 29 -6.86 -16.16 -1.51
CA TYR A 29 -7.25 -17.43 -2.11
C TYR A 29 -7.02 -18.62 -1.16
N ASP A 30 -8.01 -19.52 -1.06
CA ASP A 30 -7.93 -20.78 -0.32
C ASP A 30 -7.26 -21.92 -1.15
N GLY A 31 -6.59 -21.54 -2.24
CA GLY A 31 -6.01 -22.42 -3.24
C GLY A 31 -5.15 -21.64 -4.23
N PRO A 32 -4.74 -22.25 -5.36
CA PRO A 32 -3.96 -21.54 -6.37
C PRO A 32 -4.77 -20.37 -6.94
N PRO A 33 -4.16 -19.17 -7.09
CA PRO A 33 -4.82 -18.05 -7.76
C PRO A 33 -5.06 -18.37 -9.24
N PRO A 34 -6.03 -17.72 -9.90
CA PRO A 34 -6.27 -17.89 -11.33
C PRO A 34 -5.04 -17.56 -12.18
N GLU A 35 -4.91 -18.20 -13.34
CA GLU A 35 -3.80 -17.95 -14.29
C GLU A 35 -3.71 -16.48 -14.70
N SER A 36 -4.86 -15.81 -14.84
CA SER A 36 -4.91 -14.37 -15.09
C SER A 36 -4.19 -13.56 -14.00
N THR A 37 -4.36 -13.91 -12.73
CA THR A 37 -3.66 -13.29 -11.60
C THR A 37 -2.17 -13.63 -11.61
N ILE A 38 -1.80 -14.88 -11.90
CA ILE A 38 -0.40 -15.33 -11.98
C ILE A 38 0.35 -14.55 -13.07
N SER A 39 -0.30 -14.30 -14.21
CA SER A 39 0.30 -13.56 -15.33
C SER A 39 0.64 -12.09 -15.00
N LEU A 40 0.13 -11.55 -13.90
CA LEU A 40 0.38 -10.17 -13.45
C LEU A 40 1.56 -10.07 -12.48
N LEU A 41 2.05 -11.20 -11.98
CA LEU A 41 3.12 -11.23 -10.99
C LEU A 41 4.45 -10.85 -11.65
N PRO A 42 5.34 -10.15 -10.93
CA PRO A 42 6.71 -9.98 -11.40
C PRO A 42 7.40 -11.34 -11.50
N ASP A 43 8.43 -11.42 -12.35
CA ASP A 43 9.22 -12.65 -12.52
C ASP A 43 9.77 -13.17 -11.18
N GLU A 44 9.91 -14.49 -11.09
CA GLU A 44 10.56 -15.13 -9.95
C GLU A 44 12.06 -14.80 -9.95
N GLY A 45 12.58 -14.38 -8.78
CA GLY A 45 13.96 -13.94 -8.63
C GLY A 45 14.13 -12.42 -8.52
N ASN A 46 15.27 -11.91 -8.99
CA ASN A 46 15.60 -10.49 -8.91
C ASN A 46 15.08 -9.78 -10.17
N PHE A 47 14.00 -9.01 -10.04
CA PHE A 47 13.45 -8.16 -11.10
C PHE A 47 13.69 -6.67 -10.75
N ASP A 48 13.62 -5.76 -11.73
CA ASP A 48 13.64 -4.32 -11.44
C ASP A 48 12.24 -3.83 -11.03
N PRO A 49 12.04 -3.34 -9.78
CA PRO A 49 10.77 -2.76 -9.35
C PRO A 49 10.27 -1.62 -10.23
N SER A 50 11.18 -0.87 -10.84
CA SER A 50 10.89 0.26 -11.74
C SER A 50 10.25 -0.24 -13.03
N GLU A 51 10.83 -1.27 -13.64
CA GLU A 51 10.31 -1.86 -14.88
C GLU A 51 8.95 -2.50 -14.64
N TRP A 52 8.80 -3.29 -13.57
CA TRP A 52 7.53 -3.91 -13.23
C TRP A 52 6.43 -2.86 -13.00
N LEU A 53 6.70 -1.84 -12.19
CA LEU A 53 5.74 -0.75 -11.92
C LEU A 53 5.35 0.06 -13.15
N MET A 54 6.23 0.13 -14.14
CA MET A 54 6.02 0.85 -15.40
C MET A 54 5.46 -0.04 -16.51
N GLY A 55 5.30 -1.34 -16.26
CA GLY A 55 4.75 -2.31 -17.20
C GLY A 55 3.28 -2.08 -17.54
N GLU A 56 2.84 -2.63 -18.67
CA GLU A 56 1.51 -2.43 -19.25
C GLU A 56 0.38 -2.97 -18.36
N LYS A 57 0.68 -3.99 -17.55
CA LYS A 57 -0.25 -4.67 -16.64
C LYS A 57 -0.54 -3.88 -15.36
N ILE A 58 0.14 -2.74 -15.15
CA ILE A 58 0.04 -1.93 -13.93
C ILE A 58 -0.74 -0.65 -14.21
N GLU A 59 -1.83 -0.45 -13.47
CA GLU A 59 -2.63 0.76 -13.52
C GLU A 59 -1.90 1.91 -12.79
N ARG A 60 -1.47 2.94 -13.52
CA ARG A 60 -0.73 4.09 -12.97
C ARG A 60 -1.59 5.34 -12.87
N LYS A 61 -1.31 6.18 -11.87
CA LYS A 61 -1.89 7.51 -11.71
C LYS A 61 -0.80 8.54 -11.38
N PRO A 62 -0.68 9.64 -12.14
CA PRO A 62 -1.31 9.87 -13.46
C PRO A 62 -0.92 8.77 -14.47
N PRO A 63 -1.77 8.49 -15.48
CA PRO A 63 -1.36 7.67 -16.61
C PRO A 63 -0.21 8.36 -17.37
N ASP A 64 0.65 7.57 -18.02
CA ASP A 64 1.76 8.00 -18.89
C ASP A 64 2.84 8.90 -18.27
N ALA A 65 2.76 9.19 -16.98
CA ALA A 65 3.80 9.92 -16.27
C ALA A 65 5.09 9.09 -16.21
N PRO A 66 6.28 9.71 -16.32
CA PRO A 66 7.52 9.02 -15.96
C PRO A 66 7.46 8.57 -14.50
N LEU A 67 8.27 7.58 -14.11
CA LEU A 67 8.26 7.03 -12.76
C LEU A 67 8.33 8.11 -11.67
N SER A 68 9.16 9.15 -11.88
CA SER A 68 9.29 10.34 -11.02
C SER A 68 7.96 11.07 -10.73
N GLY A 69 7.03 11.06 -11.69
CA GLY A 69 5.71 11.68 -11.62
C GLY A 69 4.60 10.76 -11.11
N VAL A 70 4.81 9.44 -11.08
CA VAL A 70 3.79 8.49 -10.63
C VAL A 70 3.47 8.72 -9.14
N ARG A 71 2.17 8.78 -8.83
CA ARG A 71 1.62 8.95 -7.48
C ARG A 71 1.06 7.66 -6.92
N SER A 72 0.51 6.81 -7.77
CA SER A 72 0.14 5.45 -7.40
C SER A 72 0.23 4.52 -8.59
N ALA A 73 0.50 3.26 -8.29
CA ALA A 73 0.47 2.14 -9.21
C ALA A 73 -0.36 1.01 -8.57
N ALA A 74 -1.14 0.28 -9.35
CA ALA A 74 -1.99 -0.79 -8.85
C ALA A 74 -1.99 -2.01 -9.78
N CYS A 75 -1.86 -3.18 -9.18
CA CYS A 75 -1.95 -4.48 -9.83
C CYS A 75 -3.24 -5.17 -9.37
N ARG A 76 -4.10 -5.59 -10.31
CA ARG A 76 -5.39 -6.22 -10.00
C ARG A 76 -5.21 -7.71 -9.72
N LEU A 77 -4.95 -8.04 -8.46
CA LEU A 77 -4.74 -9.43 -8.04
C LEU A 77 -6.06 -10.17 -7.74
N GLY A 78 -7.12 -9.45 -7.38
CA GLY A 78 -8.42 -10.03 -7.01
C GLY A 78 -8.38 -10.88 -5.74
N ASN A 79 -9.49 -11.54 -5.43
CA ASN A 79 -9.60 -12.59 -4.42
C ASN A 79 -10.64 -13.63 -4.88
N SER A 80 -10.81 -14.73 -4.12
CA SER A 80 -11.74 -15.83 -4.47
C SER A 80 -13.19 -15.41 -4.75
N PHE A 81 -13.65 -14.28 -4.21
CA PHE A 81 -15.03 -13.82 -4.29
C PHE A 81 -15.18 -12.44 -4.97
N TYR A 82 -14.06 -11.76 -5.29
CA TYR A 82 -14.07 -10.44 -5.90
C TYR A 82 -12.82 -10.18 -6.77
N PRO A 83 -12.93 -10.21 -8.10
CA PRO A 83 -11.77 -10.13 -9.00
C PRO A 83 -11.16 -8.71 -9.11
N ASN A 84 -11.87 -7.68 -8.62
CA ASN A 84 -11.48 -6.28 -8.86
C ASN A 84 -10.61 -5.68 -7.74
N MET A 85 -10.30 -6.45 -6.70
CA MET A 85 -9.42 -6.05 -5.61
C MET A 85 -7.97 -5.87 -6.13
N LYS A 86 -7.24 -4.87 -5.60
CA LYS A 86 -5.89 -4.54 -6.11
C LYS A 86 -4.85 -4.48 -5.01
N LEU A 87 -3.65 -4.94 -5.32
CA LEU A 87 -2.42 -4.52 -4.65
C LEU A 87 -2.08 -3.13 -5.15
N ARG A 88 -1.88 -2.17 -4.25
CA ARG A 88 -1.57 -0.79 -4.60
C ARG A 88 -0.27 -0.34 -3.95
N LEU A 89 0.52 0.41 -4.70
CA LEU A 89 1.67 1.17 -4.24
C LEU A 89 1.33 2.65 -4.40
N SER A 90 1.33 3.41 -3.31
CA SER A 90 1.01 4.84 -3.34
C SER A 90 2.05 5.69 -2.63
N ARG A 91 2.20 6.93 -3.12
CA ARG A 91 3.17 7.89 -2.59
C ARG A 91 2.42 9.01 -1.85
N PRO A 92 2.61 9.15 -0.53
CA PRO A 92 2.04 10.25 0.22
C PRO A 92 2.51 11.63 -0.32
N PRO A 93 1.72 12.71 -0.14
CA PRO A 93 2.13 14.07 -0.51
C PRO A 93 3.50 14.43 0.08
N HIS A 94 4.33 15.13 -0.70
CA HIS A 94 5.69 15.57 -0.30
C HIS A 94 6.67 14.45 0.10
N HIS A 95 6.32 13.19 -0.13
CA HIS A 95 7.17 12.05 0.18
C HIS A 95 7.61 11.32 -1.09
N ARG A 96 8.72 10.60 -1.00
CA ARG A 96 9.37 9.91 -2.13
C ARG A 96 9.25 8.38 -2.06
N SER A 97 8.78 7.85 -0.94
CA SER A 97 8.64 6.42 -0.73
C SER A 97 7.26 5.94 -1.14
N PHE A 98 7.21 4.87 -1.91
CA PHE A 98 5.96 4.15 -2.17
C PHE A 98 5.61 3.26 -0.99
N LEU A 99 4.32 3.19 -0.70
CA LEU A 99 3.75 2.43 0.40
C LEU A 99 2.70 1.45 -0.12
N PHE A 100 2.71 0.22 0.38
CA PHE A 100 1.72 -0.80 0.08
C PHE A 100 0.37 -0.46 0.72
N SER A 101 -0.68 -0.71 -0.03
CA SER A 101 -2.06 -0.77 0.43
C SER A 101 -2.86 -1.79 -0.41
N VAL A 102 -4.06 -2.10 0.06
CA VAL A 102 -5.05 -2.93 -0.61
C VAL A 102 -6.16 -1.99 -1.00
N ASP A 103 -6.47 -1.93 -2.29
CA ASP A 103 -7.59 -1.16 -2.80
C ASP A 103 -8.74 -2.13 -3.06
N CYS A 104 -9.75 -2.05 -2.19
CA CYS A 104 -10.94 -2.89 -2.31
C CYS A 104 -11.78 -2.53 -3.54
N HIS A 105 -11.61 -1.34 -4.13
CA HIS A 105 -12.38 -0.89 -5.29
C HIS A 105 -13.91 -0.94 -5.10
N ASP A 106 -14.37 -0.87 -3.85
CA ASP A 106 -15.78 -1.01 -3.45
C ASP A 106 -16.63 0.23 -3.78
N ALA A 107 -16.00 1.38 -4.04
CA ALA A 107 -16.70 2.63 -4.34
C ALA A 107 -17.58 2.55 -5.61
N PHE A 108 -17.33 1.56 -6.46
CA PHE A 108 -18.10 1.30 -7.69
C PHE A 108 -19.22 0.26 -7.48
N LEU A 109 -19.33 -0.31 -6.27
CA LEU A 109 -20.36 -1.27 -5.90
C LEU A 109 -21.53 -0.52 -5.24
N SER A 110 -22.61 -0.31 -5.99
CA SER A 110 -23.82 0.33 -5.49
C SER A 110 -25.07 -0.36 -6.03
N ALA A 111 -26.03 -0.63 -5.15
CA ALA A 111 -27.38 -1.04 -5.51
C ALA A 111 -28.40 -0.20 -4.70
N PRO A 112 -29.60 0.03 -5.25
CA PRO A 112 -30.65 0.78 -4.56
C PRO A 112 -30.99 0.16 -3.19
N SER A 113 -31.16 1.00 -2.18
CA SER A 113 -31.54 0.54 -0.84
C SER A 113 -32.85 -0.25 -0.89
N GLY A 114 -32.88 -1.40 -0.22
CA GLY A 114 -34.03 -2.30 -0.17
C GLY A 114 -34.08 -3.34 -1.31
N SER A 115 -33.16 -3.32 -2.27
CA SER A 115 -33.03 -4.42 -3.22
C SER A 115 -32.33 -5.63 -2.59
N PRO A 116 -32.59 -6.86 -3.06
CA PRO A 116 -31.81 -8.04 -2.67
C PRO A 116 -30.30 -7.85 -2.90
N ASP A 117 -29.93 -7.23 -4.03
CA ASP A 117 -28.53 -6.96 -4.40
C ASP A 117 -27.83 -6.03 -3.41
N HIS A 118 -28.56 -5.10 -2.78
CA HIS A 118 -27.98 -4.21 -1.78
C HIS A 118 -27.37 -5.00 -0.61
N SER A 119 -28.10 -5.97 -0.08
CA SER A 119 -27.60 -6.80 1.03
C SER A 119 -26.36 -7.61 0.64
N ALA A 120 -26.37 -8.21 -0.56
CA ALA A 120 -25.24 -8.97 -1.07
C ALA A 120 -24.00 -8.09 -1.33
N LEU A 121 -24.19 -6.86 -1.83
CA LEU A 121 -23.09 -5.92 -2.04
C LEU A 121 -22.50 -5.42 -0.72
N GLU A 122 -23.33 -5.13 0.29
CA GLU A 122 -22.81 -4.72 1.59
C GLU A 122 -22.05 -5.85 2.29
N GLU A 123 -22.52 -7.10 2.15
CA GLU A 123 -21.76 -8.27 2.62
C GLU A 123 -20.42 -8.41 1.88
N LEU A 124 -20.41 -8.25 0.56
CA LEU A 124 -19.20 -8.28 -0.25
C LEU A 124 -18.18 -7.22 0.19
N LYS A 125 -18.62 -5.97 0.39
CA LYS A 125 -17.78 -4.87 0.91
C LYS A 125 -17.22 -5.19 2.28
N ALA A 126 -18.04 -5.73 3.19
CA ALA A 126 -17.61 -6.12 4.53
C ALA A 126 -16.52 -7.21 4.47
N ARG A 127 -16.69 -8.21 3.59
CA ARG A 127 -15.69 -9.26 3.35
C ARG A 127 -14.40 -8.69 2.76
N ASN A 128 -14.48 -7.82 1.76
CA ASN A 128 -13.32 -7.14 1.17
C ASN A 128 -12.56 -6.30 2.21
N ALA A 129 -13.26 -5.53 3.03
CA ALA A 129 -12.66 -4.72 4.09
C ALA A 129 -11.96 -5.58 5.16
N SER A 130 -12.60 -6.68 5.59
CA SER A 130 -12.01 -7.63 6.54
C SER A 130 -10.72 -8.26 5.99
N LEU A 131 -10.75 -8.69 4.72
CA LEU A 131 -9.59 -9.25 4.04
C LEU A 131 -8.46 -8.22 3.91
N ALA A 132 -8.77 -6.99 3.47
CA ALA A 132 -7.80 -5.91 3.36
C ALA A 132 -7.13 -5.60 4.71
N ASN A 133 -7.91 -5.52 5.79
CA ASN A 133 -7.40 -5.30 7.15
C ASN A 133 -6.47 -6.44 7.59
N THR A 134 -6.80 -7.68 7.26
CA THR A 134 -5.98 -8.86 7.57
C THR A 134 -4.64 -8.78 6.84
N ILE A 135 -4.66 -8.48 5.53
CA ILE A 135 -3.45 -8.32 4.71
C ILE A 135 -2.57 -7.17 5.23
N HIS A 136 -3.16 -6.01 5.54
CA HIS A 136 -2.43 -4.85 6.09
C HIS A 136 -1.80 -5.17 7.43
N SER A 137 -2.52 -5.87 8.32
CA SER A 137 -2.00 -6.24 9.62
C SER A 137 -0.80 -7.18 9.51
N GLU A 138 -0.83 -8.11 8.56
CA GLU A 138 0.31 -8.99 8.32
C GLU A 138 1.50 -8.25 7.69
N TRP A 139 1.27 -7.37 6.72
CA TRP A 139 2.33 -6.51 6.18
C TRP A 139 2.95 -5.62 7.25
N ASP A 140 2.13 -5.09 8.15
CA ASP A 140 2.59 -4.31 9.30
C ASP A 140 3.50 -5.12 10.21
N ARG A 141 3.11 -6.36 10.53
CA ARG A 141 3.88 -7.31 11.33
C ARG A 141 5.21 -7.66 10.67
N LEU A 142 5.22 -7.82 9.34
CA LEU A 142 6.40 -8.07 8.52
C LEU A 142 7.25 -6.80 8.29
N SER A 143 6.89 -5.67 8.90
CA SER A 143 7.59 -4.39 8.78
C SER A 143 7.69 -3.84 7.35
N LEU A 144 6.79 -4.27 6.45
CA LEU A 144 6.70 -3.77 5.09
C LEU A 144 6.36 -2.27 5.07
N PRO A 145 6.68 -1.55 3.97
CA PRO A 145 6.40 -0.13 3.85
C PRO A 145 4.90 0.10 3.65
N THR A 146 4.12 0.12 4.73
CA THR A 146 2.71 0.51 4.76
C THR A 146 2.55 1.94 5.29
N GLU A 147 1.38 2.55 5.12
CA GLU A 147 1.07 3.86 5.71
C GLU A 147 1.18 3.84 7.24
N ARG A 148 0.65 2.82 7.90
CA ARG A 148 0.73 2.68 9.35
C ARG A 148 2.18 2.59 9.84
N ASN A 149 3.01 1.75 9.22
CA ASN A 149 4.43 1.67 9.59
C ASN A 149 5.18 2.97 9.27
N TYR A 150 4.83 3.64 8.18
CA TYR A 150 5.38 4.93 7.82
C TYR A 150 5.09 6.00 8.89
N LEU A 151 3.83 6.17 9.29
CA LEU A 151 3.41 7.14 10.31
C LEU A 151 4.04 6.83 11.67
N ARG A 152 4.08 5.55 12.07
CA ARG A 152 4.73 5.12 13.32
C ARG A 152 6.20 5.57 13.36
N ARG A 153 6.96 5.35 12.27
CA ARG A 153 8.36 5.80 12.16
C ARG A 153 8.48 7.32 12.25
N LYS A 154 7.59 8.07 11.58
CA LYS A 154 7.59 9.54 11.62
C LYS A 154 7.34 10.09 13.02
N ILE A 155 6.36 9.54 13.74
CA ILE A 155 6.06 9.93 15.12
C ILE A 155 7.27 9.66 16.04
N GLN A 156 7.89 8.48 15.91
CA GLN A 156 9.10 8.15 16.70
C GLN A 156 10.26 9.10 16.40
N GLN A 157 10.47 9.47 15.13
CA GLN A 157 11.50 10.44 14.75
C GLN A 157 11.22 11.85 15.31
N ALA A 158 9.95 12.28 15.31
CA ALA A 158 9.57 13.57 15.87
C ALA A 158 9.82 13.61 17.40
N LYS A 159 9.45 12.56 18.12
CA LYS A 159 9.71 12.45 19.57
C LYS A 159 11.20 12.51 19.92
N ARG A 160 12.07 11.94 19.09
CA ARG A 160 13.53 11.97 19.29
C ARG A 160 14.16 13.34 19.00
N LYS A 161 13.50 14.19 18.22
CA LYS A 161 14.01 15.51 17.81
C LYS A 161 13.46 16.66 18.66
N ALA A 162 12.45 16.41 19.50
CA ALA A 162 11.97 17.41 20.43
C ALA A 162 13.10 17.74 21.43
N PRO A 163 13.40 19.04 21.65
CA PRO A 163 14.31 19.42 22.73
C PRO A 163 13.72 18.92 24.06
N PRO A 164 14.58 18.60 25.06
CA PRO A 164 14.09 18.29 26.39
C PRO A 164 13.22 19.45 26.91
N PRO A 165 12.15 19.17 27.68
CA PRO A 165 11.39 20.23 28.32
C PRO A 165 12.34 21.10 29.15
N PRO A 166 12.15 22.43 29.19
CA PRO A 166 12.93 23.28 30.07
C PRO A 166 12.81 22.76 31.50
N ASP A 167 13.94 22.61 32.18
CA ASP A 167 13.96 22.19 33.57
C ASP A 167 13.03 23.12 34.37
N GLU A 168 11.99 22.57 34.98
CA GLU A 168 11.25 23.24 36.05
C GLU A 168 12.13 23.29 37.29
N ASP A 169 13.23 24.05 37.25
CA ASP A 169 13.92 24.48 38.46
C ASP A 169 13.25 25.75 38.98
N GLY A 170 12.00 25.57 39.37
CA GLY A 170 11.31 26.43 40.32
C GLY A 170 11.75 26.06 41.73
N THR A 171 13.00 26.34 42.10
CA THR A 171 13.35 26.55 43.51
C THR A 171 13.79 27.98 43.72
N ALA A 172 12.77 28.85 43.83
CA ALA A 172 12.89 30.03 44.67
C ALA A 172 13.25 29.57 46.10
N LYS A 173 14.33 30.13 46.64
CA LYS A 173 14.61 30.17 48.09
C LYS A 173 15.77 31.11 48.38
N PRO A 174 15.75 31.73 49.56
CA PRO A 174 14.75 32.66 50.10
C PRO A 174 15.16 34.14 49.92
#